data_AF-A0A818E0C2-F1
#
_entry.id   AF-A0A818E0C2-F1
#
_cell.length_a   1.000
_cell.length_b   1.000
_cell.length_c   1.000
_cell.angle_alpha   90.00
_cell.angle_beta   90.00
_cell.angle_gamma   90.00
#
_symmetry.space_group_name_H-M   'P 1'
#
loop_
_entity.id
_entity.type
_entity.pdbx_description
1 polymer ?
#
loop_
_entity_poly.entity_id
_entity_poly.type
_entity_poly.pdbx_seq_one_letter_code
_entity_poly.pdbx_strand_id
1 'polypeptide(L)'
;MAVKEKHKLSFVENFALSGFAAVVSKTAAAPIERVKLLVQNQGEMIKQGTLSRPYNGVIDCTVRTFRSEGLIPFWRGNLANCIRYFPTQALNFAFKDKIKLMFKQSKNDPYMVNFGKNVASGGVAGALSLCFVYSLDYARTRLANDLKSTKKGGGEGKYNVLVDVYKKT
;
A
#
# COMPACT_ATOMS: atom_id res chain seq x y z
N MET A 1 1.68 -37.82 -23.56
CA MET A 1 2.01 -36.46 -23.09
C MET A 1 2.98 -36.58 -21.92
N ALA A 2 4.24 -36.17 -22.11
CA ALA A 2 5.22 -36.19 -21.02
C ALA A 2 4.89 -35.09 -20.01
N VAL A 3 4.65 -35.46 -18.75
CA VAL A 3 4.53 -34.53 -17.64
C VAL A 3 5.91 -33.91 -17.42
N LYS A 4 6.10 -32.67 -17.86
CA LYS A 4 7.31 -31.88 -17.57
C LYS A 4 7.50 -31.84 -16.05
N GLU A 5 8.64 -32.33 -15.54
CA GLU A 5 9.01 -32.16 -14.14
C GLU A 5 8.96 -30.67 -13.79
N LYS A 6 8.16 -30.31 -12.79
CA LYS A 6 8.13 -28.94 -12.26
C LYS A 6 9.43 -28.72 -11.48
N HIS A 7 10.35 -27.98 -12.08
CA HIS A 7 11.54 -27.48 -11.39
C HIS A 7 11.09 -26.75 -10.10
N LYS A 8 11.45 -27.27 -8.93
CA LYS A 8 11.12 -26.64 -7.65
C LYS A 8 12.05 -25.46 -7.46
N LEU A 9 11.51 -24.26 -7.65
CA LEU A 9 12.23 -23.01 -7.40
C LEU A 9 12.68 -22.93 -5.93
N SER A 10 13.87 -22.40 -5.72
CA SER A 10 14.40 -22.05 -4.40
C SER A 10 13.53 -21.00 -3.73
N PHE A 11 13.64 -20.87 -2.40
CA PHE A 11 12.95 -19.82 -1.65
C PHE A 11 13.24 -18.42 -2.21
N VAL A 12 14.52 -18.14 -2.52
CA VAL A 12 14.93 -16.83 -3.05
C VAL A 12 14.31 -16.56 -4.42
N GLU A 13 14.24 -17.58 -5.29
CA GLU A 13 13.62 -17.46 -6.61
C GLU A 13 12.11 -17.21 -6.50
N ASN A 14 11.41 -17.98 -5.66
CA ASN A 14 9.98 -17.76 -5.41
C ASN A 14 9.71 -16.37 -4.81
N PHE A 15 10.56 -15.93 -3.88
CA PHE A 15 10.44 -14.61 -3.25
C PHE A 15 10.67 -13.49 -4.26
N ALA A 16 11.70 -13.60 -5.11
CA ALA A 16 12.00 -12.63 -6.16
C ALA A 16 10.89 -12.55 -7.21
N LEU A 17 10.40 -13.69 -7.70
CA LEU A 17 9.31 -13.74 -8.68
C LEU A 17 8.00 -13.18 -8.11
N SER A 18 7.67 -13.53 -6.87
CA SER A 18 6.48 -13.00 -6.19
C SER A 18 6.61 -11.50 -5.92
N GLY A 19 7.80 -11.04 -5.56
CA GLY A 19 8.14 -9.62 -5.42
C GLY A 19 7.98 -8.84 -6.71
N PHE A 20 8.52 -9.35 -7.81
CA PHE A 20 8.39 -8.73 -9.13
C PHE A 20 6.92 -8.66 -9.56
N ALA A 21 6.17 -9.76 -9.43
CA ALA A 21 4.75 -9.78 -9.75
C ALA A 21 3.96 -8.76 -8.90
N ALA A 22 4.28 -8.63 -7.61
CA ALA A 22 3.66 -7.65 -6.74
C ALA A 22 3.98 -6.20 -7.15
N VAL A 23 5.23 -5.90 -7.52
CA VAL A 23 5.64 -4.57 -8.00
C VAL A 23 4.91 -4.21 -9.28
N VAL A 24 4.81 -5.12 -10.25
CA VAL A 24 4.08 -4.92 -11.50
C VAL A 24 2.60 -4.65 -11.21
N SER A 25 1.97 -5.50 -10.39
CA SER A 25 0.57 -5.35 -10.00
C SER A 25 0.29 -4.01 -9.30
N LYS A 26 1.15 -3.62 -8.34
CA LYS A 26 1.02 -2.33 -7.63
C LYS A 26 1.23 -1.15 -8.56
N THR A 27 2.17 -1.23 -9.49
CA THR A 27 2.43 -0.17 -10.47
C THR A 27 1.26 0.00 -11.44
N ALA A 28 0.64 -1.10 -11.87
CA ALA A 28 -0.57 -1.04 -12.70
C ALA A 28 -1.76 -0.43 -11.95
N ALA A 29 -1.90 -0.72 -10.65
CA ALA A 29 -2.99 -0.20 -9.81
C ALA A 29 -2.73 1.21 -9.24
N ALA A 30 -1.50 1.72 -9.29
CA ALA A 30 -1.11 2.97 -8.63
C ALA A 30 -1.96 4.19 -9.04
N PRO A 31 -2.32 4.40 -10.33
CA PRO A 31 -3.11 5.56 -10.73
C PRO A 31 -4.48 5.64 -10.04
N ILE A 32 -5.21 4.51 -10.02
CA ILE A 32 -6.53 4.45 -9.39
C ILE A 32 -6.43 4.49 -7.86
N GLU A 33 -5.40 3.85 -7.28
CA GLU A 33 -5.11 3.95 -5.85
C GLU A 33 -4.86 5.41 -5.43
N ARG A 34 -4.14 6.20 -6.25
CA ARG A 34 -3.92 7.62 -5.96
C ARG A 34 -5.21 8.44 -6.02
N VAL A 35 -6.02 8.28 -7.08
CA VAL A 35 -7.30 8.99 -7.19
C VAL A 35 -8.21 8.68 -5.99
N LYS A 36 -8.25 7.42 -5.56
CA LYS A 36 -8.95 7.00 -4.34
C LYS A 36 -8.46 7.78 -3.12
N LEU A 37 -7.14 7.85 -2.89
CA LEU A 37 -6.57 8.53 -1.73
C LEU A 37 -6.85 10.04 -1.75
N LEU A 38 -6.77 10.69 -2.92
CA LEU A 38 -7.11 12.10 -3.09
C LEU A 38 -8.57 12.38 -2.75
N VAL A 39 -9.50 11.56 -3.24
CA VAL A 39 -10.94 11.71 -2.95
C VAL A 39 -11.24 11.40 -1.47
N GLN A 40 -10.58 10.40 -0.87
CA GLN A 40 -10.78 10.06 0.55
C GLN A 40 -10.26 11.13 1.50
N ASN A 41 -9.13 11.76 1.18
CA ASN A 41 -8.46 12.72 2.07
C ASN A 41 -8.72 14.19 1.72
N GLN A 42 -9.56 14.48 0.72
CA GLN A 42 -9.81 15.85 0.23
C GLN A 42 -10.23 16.84 1.33
N GLY A 43 -10.97 16.40 2.35
CA GLY A 43 -11.38 17.26 3.46
C GLY A 43 -10.20 17.79 4.27
N GLU A 44 -9.21 16.93 4.52
CA GLU A 44 -7.98 17.32 5.22
C GLU A 44 -7.11 18.23 4.34
N MET A 45 -7.07 17.96 3.03
CA MET A 45 -6.33 18.77 2.06
C MET A 45 -6.91 20.19 1.91
N ILE A 46 -8.22 20.34 2.04
CA ILE A 46 -8.88 21.66 2.08
C ILE A 46 -8.48 22.42 3.33
N LYS A 47 -8.51 21.77 4.51
CA LYS A 47 -8.08 22.39 5.78
C LYS A 47 -6.62 22.86 5.73
N GLN A 48 -5.74 22.08 5.09
CA GLN A 48 -4.33 22.42 4.91
C GLN A 48 -4.08 23.44 3.78
N GLY A 49 -5.12 23.81 3.02
CA GLY A 49 -5.01 24.77 1.93
C GLY A 49 -4.30 24.24 0.67
N THR A 50 -4.06 22.93 0.57
CA THR A 50 -3.47 22.29 -0.62
C THR A 50 -4.53 22.04 -1.71
N LEU A 51 -5.80 21.89 -1.32
CA LEU A 51 -6.94 21.79 -2.24
C LEU A 51 -7.89 22.97 -2.07
N SER A 52 -8.19 23.68 -3.16
CA SER A 52 -9.04 24.88 -3.11
C SER A 52 -10.54 24.58 -3.01
N ARG A 53 -10.99 23.48 -3.60
CA ARG A 53 -12.38 23.02 -3.60
C ARG A 53 -12.46 21.50 -3.67
N PRO A 54 -13.48 20.87 -3.06
CA PRO A 54 -13.66 19.43 -3.10
C PRO A 54 -13.77 18.91 -4.54
N TYR A 55 -13.50 17.62 -4.72
CA TYR A 55 -13.71 16.92 -5.98
C TYR A 55 -15.18 16.51 -6.10
N ASN A 56 -15.74 16.68 -7.30
CA ASN A 56 -17.13 16.28 -7.58
C ASN A 56 -17.29 14.76 -7.80
N GLY A 57 -16.17 14.02 -7.81
CA GLY A 57 -16.14 12.58 -8.00
C GLY A 57 -14.78 12.12 -8.54
N VAL A 58 -14.70 10.83 -8.85
CA VAL A 58 -13.47 10.17 -9.35
C VAL A 58 -13.02 10.77 -10.68
N ILE A 59 -13.95 11.02 -11.61
CA ILE A 59 -13.63 11.60 -12.93
C ILE A 59 -13.13 13.03 -12.78
N ASP A 60 -13.81 13.87 -11.99
CA ASP A 60 -13.36 15.25 -11.71
C ASP A 60 -11.96 15.27 -11.09
N CYS A 61 -11.72 14.41 -10.10
CA CYS A 61 -10.40 14.26 -9.48
C CYS A 61 -9.32 13.87 -10.51
N THR A 62 -9.61 12.90 -11.36
CA THR A 62 -8.67 12.42 -12.39
C THR A 62 -8.34 13.52 -13.40
N VAL A 63 -9.36 14.17 -13.97
CA VAL A 63 -9.18 15.23 -14.98
C VAL A 63 -8.45 16.43 -14.39
N ARG A 64 -8.81 16.87 -13.18
CA ARG A 64 -8.14 18.00 -12.52
C ARG A 64 -6.69 17.70 -12.23
N THR A 65 -6.41 16.52 -11.65
CA THR A 65 -5.04 16.08 -11.34
C THR A 65 -4.18 15.99 -12.60
N PHE A 66 -4.72 15.44 -13.68
CA PHE A 66 -4.02 15.36 -14.96
C PHE A 66 -3.71 16.75 -15.52
N ARG A 67 -4.67 17.70 -15.47
CA ARG A 67 -4.48 19.07 -15.94
C ARG A 67 -3.51 19.88 -15.08
N SER A 68 -3.49 19.67 -13.76
CA SER A 68 -2.66 20.45 -12.84
C SER A 68 -1.24 19.92 -12.67
N GLU A 69 -1.05 18.60 -12.72
CA GLU A 69 0.23 17.97 -12.41
C GLU A 69 0.80 17.13 -13.57
N GLY A 70 -0.03 16.70 -14.52
CA GLY A 70 0.34 15.81 -15.62
C GLY A 70 0.10 14.33 -15.33
N LEU A 71 0.68 13.45 -16.16
CA LEU A 71 0.45 12.00 -16.11
C LEU A 71 1.32 11.26 -15.08
N ILE A 72 2.61 11.60 -14.99
CA ILE A 72 3.55 10.90 -14.09
C ILE A 72 3.13 10.96 -12.60
N PRO A 73 2.55 12.07 -12.08
CA PRO A 73 2.16 12.16 -10.68
C PRO A 73 1.12 11.15 -10.21
N PHE A 74 0.41 10.46 -11.11
CA PHE A 74 -0.48 9.35 -10.74
C PHE A 74 0.24 8.20 -10.00
N TRP A 75 1.56 8.10 -10.13
CA TRP A 75 2.39 7.12 -9.41
C TRP A 75 3.07 7.69 -8.15
N ARG A 76 2.77 8.92 -7.73
CA ARG A 76 3.30 9.48 -6.47
C ARG A 76 2.93 8.57 -5.28
N GLY A 77 3.94 8.18 -4.51
CA GLY A 77 3.79 7.25 -3.38
C GLY A 77 3.79 5.75 -3.76
N ASN A 78 3.86 5.38 -5.05
CA ASN A 78 3.90 3.97 -5.45
C ASN A 78 5.20 3.27 -5.01
N LEU A 79 6.33 3.97 -4.98
CA LEU A 79 7.60 3.41 -4.52
C LEU A 79 7.49 2.84 -3.10
N ALA A 80 6.84 3.58 -2.19
CA ALA A 80 6.59 3.10 -0.83
C ALA A 80 5.77 1.80 -0.83
N ASN A 81 4.75 1.70 -1.69
CA ASN A 81 3.93 0.48 -1.85
C ASN A 81 4.71 -0.73 -2.33
N CYS A 82 5.66 -0.50 -3.25
CA CYS A 82 6.52 -1.54 -3.81
C CYS A 82 7.52 -2.03 -2.76
N ILE A 83 8.20 -1.10 -2.08
CA ILE A 83 9.15 -1.43 -1.00
C ILE A 83 8.46 -2.18 0.13
N ARG A 84 7.22 -1.79 0.47
CA ARG A 84 6.40 -2.41 1.53
C ARG A 84 6.22 -3.93 1.37
N TYR A 85 6.25 -4.45 0.15
CA TYR A 85 6.04 -5.88 -0.10
C TYR A 85 7.12 -6.74 0.56
N PHE A 86 8.39 -6.37 0.41
CA PHE A 86 9.53 -7.16 0.87
C PHE A 86 9.55 -7.40 2.39
N PRO A 87 9.47 -6.37 3.26
CA PRO A 87 9.43 -6.60 4.71
C PRO A 87 8.16 -7.33 5.13
N THR A 88 7.01 -7.05 4.49
CA THR A 88 5.76 -7.79 4.79
C THR A 88 5.92 -9.28 4.51
N GLN A 89 6.55 -9.64 3.40
CA GLN A 89 6.79 -11.05 3.06
C GLN A 89 7.83 -11.70 3.95
N ALA A 90 8.88 -10.99 4.36
CA ALA A 90 9.85 -11.48 5.34
C ALA A 90 9.17 -11.78 6.69
N LEU A 91 8.29 -10.90 7.17
CA LEU A 91 7.53 -11.09 8.40
C LEU A 91 6.51 -12.23 8.28
N ASN A 92 5.82 -12.34 7.15
CA ASN A 92 4.96 -13.49 6.84
C ASN A 92 5.75 -14.79 6.92
N PHE A 93 6.96 -14.85 6.33
CA PHE A 93 7.80 -16.04 6.41
C PHE A 93 8.22 -16.36 7.85
N ALA A 94 8.62 -15.34 8.62
CA ALA A 94 9.11 -15.53 9.99
C ALA A 94 8.00 -15.96 10.98
N PHE A 95 6.79 -15.42 10.83
CA PHE A 95 5.78 -15.49 11.90
C PHE A 95 4.49 -16.20 11.51
N LYS A 96 4.12 -16.27 10.23
CA LYS A 96 2.78 -16.76 9.82
C LYS A 96 2.51 -18.19 10.28
N ASP A 97 3.48 -19.09 10.14
CA ASP A 97 3.30 -20.49 10.52
C ASP A 97 3.25 -20.66 12.04
N LYS A 98 4.08 -19.90 12.79
CA LYS A 98 4.03 -19.86 14.26
C LYS A 98 2.69 -19.34 14.76
N ILE A 99 2.17 -18.27 14.17
CA ILE A 99 0.87 -17.69 14.55
C ILE A 99 -0.27 -18.65 14.22
N LYS A 100 -0.25 -19.27 13.04
CA LYS A 100 -1.24 -20.29 12.68
C LYS A 100 -1.22 -21.49 13.62
N LEU A 101 -0.05 -21.87 14.12
CA LEU A 101 0.08 -22.96 15.09
C LEU A 101 -0.54 -22.57 16.45
N MET A 102 -0.31 -21.33 16.91
CA MET A 102 -0.91 -20.81 18.15
C MET A 102 -2.44 -20.76 18.08
N PHE A 103 -3.01 -20.49 16.90
CA PHE A 103 -4.45 -20.41 16.67
C PHE A 103 -4.98 -21.60 15.84
N LYS A 104 -4.40 -22.79 16.03
CA LYS A 104 -4.71 -23.98 15.23
C LYS A 104 -6.21 -24.27 15.22
N GLN A 105 -6.76 -24.33 14.01
CA GLN A 105 -8.15 -24.68 13.76
C GLN A 105 -8.30 -26.20 13.78
N SER A 106 -9.34 -26.70 14.46
CA SER A 106 -9.72 -28.10 14.39
C SER A 106 -10.97 -28.24 13.53
N LYS A 107 -11.04 -29.29 12.71
CA LYS A 107 -12.25 -29.62 11.95
C LYS A 107 -13.44 -29.98 12.85
N ASN A 108 -13.15 -30.31 14.11
CA ASN A 108 -14.15 -30.64 15.13
C ASN A 108 -14.63 -29.41 15.92
N ASP A 109 -14.00 -28.24 15.74
CA ASP A 109 -14.43 -27.03 16.44
C ASP A 109 -15.70 -26.45 15.79
N PRO A 110 -16.63 -25.90 16.58
CA PRO A 110 -17.77 -25.17 16.06
C PRO A 110 -17.34 -24.03 15.12
N TYR A 111 -18.15 -23.74 14.10
CA TYR A 111 -17.84 -22.72 13.10
C TYR A 111 -17.41 -21.37 13.71
N MET A 112 -18.13 -20.90 14.73
CA MET A 112 -17.83 -19.62 15.39
C MET A 112 -16.49 -19.63 16.12
N VAL A 113 -16.05 -20.77 16.65
CA VAL A 113 -14.73 -20.91 17.28
C VAL A 113 -13.64 -20.85 16.23
N ASN A 114 -13.81 -21.57 15.12
CA ASN A 114 -12.87 -21.52 14.00
C ASN A 114 -12.79 -20.13 13.37
N PHE A 115 -13.93 -19.44 13.25
CA PHE A 115 -13.97 -18.05 12.80
C PHE A 115 -13.20 -17.14 13.76
N GLY A 116 -13.46 -17.23 15.07
CA GLY A 116 -12.73 -16.46 16.09
C GLY A 116 -11.22 -16.70 16.06
N LYS A 117 -10.79 -17.97 15.92
CA LYS A 117 -9.37 -18.34 15.76
C LYS A 117 -8.74 -17.71 14.51
N ASN A 118 -9.46 -17.69 13.38
CA ASN A 118 -8.99 -17.06 12.15
C ASN A 118 -8.86 -15.54 12.29
N VAL A 119 -9.85 -14.89 12.90
CA VAL A 119 -9.83 -13.45 13.15
C VAL A 119 -8.67 -13.09 14.10
N ALA A 120 -8.50 -13.83 15.19
CA ALA A 120 -7.40 -13.63 16.14
C ALA A 120 -6.03 -13.86 15.47
N SER A 121 -5.88 -14.95 14.70
CA SER A 121 -4.67 -15.23 13.94
C SER A 121 -4.33 -14.12 12.96
N GLY A 122 -5.32 -13.61 12.23
CA GLY A 122 -5.15 -12.50 11.28
C GLY A 122 -4.81 -11.19 11.98
N GLY A 123 -5.48 -10.89 13.09
CA GLY A 123 -5.25 -9.69 13.90
C GLY A 123 -3.84 -9.64 14.49
N VAL A 124 -3.37 -10.75 15.10
CA VAL A 124 -2.01 -10.83 15.66
C VAL A 124 -0.95 -10.74 14.56
N ALA A 125 -1.11 -11.46 13.45
CA ALA A 125 -0.19 -11.37 12.33
C ALA A 125 -0.15 -9.97 11.69
N GLY A 126 -1.31 -9.32 11.58
CA GLY A 126 -1.44 -7.95 11.09
C GLY A 126 -0.77 -6.95 12.01
N ALA A 127 -1.02 -7.01 13.32
CA ALA A 127 -0.42 -6.13 14.32
C ALA A 127 1.11 -6.25 14.34
N LEU A 128 1.65 -7.47 14.36
CA LEU A 128 3.09 -7.71 14.30
C LEU A 128 3.71 -7.17 13.01
N SER A 129 3.03 -7.33 11.87
CA SER A 129 3.50 -6.78 10.60
C SER A 129 3.51 -5.25 10.62
N LEU A 130 2.47 -4.64 11.17
CA LEU A 130 2.33 -3.18 11.28
C LEU A 130 3.43 -2.56 12.15
N CYS A 131 3.93 -3.24 13.19
CA CYS A 131 5.06 -2.74 14.00
C CYS A 131 6.29 -2.35 13.17
N PHE A 132 6.53 -3.03 12.04
CA PHE A 132 7.67 -2.74 11.16
C PHE A 132 7.26 -1.94 9.92
N VAL A 133 6.06 -2.19 9.40
CA VAL A 133 5.65 -1.72 8.07
C VAL A 133 4.86 -0.40 8.13
N TYR A 134 4.33 -0.03 9.30
CA TYR A 134 3.49 1.16 9.45
C TYR A 134 4.17 2.46 9.02
N SER A 135 5.49 2.58 9.22
CA SER A 135 6.26 3.75 8.76
C SER A 135 6.20 3.94 7.24
N LEU A 136 6.15 2.86 6.46
CA LEU A 136 6.04 2.89 5.00
C LEU A 136 4.61 3.24 4.55
N ASP A 137 3.60 2.73 5.24
CA ASP A 137 2.19 3.07 4.98
C ASP A 137 1.92 4.56 5.26
N TYR A 138 2.52 5.09 6.32
CA TYR A 138 2.50 6.51 6.63
C TYR A 138 3.12 7.34 5.51
N ALA A 139 4.35 7.01 5.08
CA ALA A 139 5.05 7.74 4.04
C ALA A 139 4.32 7.69 2.69
N ARG A 140 3.78 6.53 2.33
CA ARG A 140 2.94 6.33 1.15
C ARG A 140 1.74 7.28 1.14
N THR A 141 1.01 7.34 2.25
CA THR A 141 -0.22 8.15 2.36
C THR A 141 0.10 9.64 2.25
N ARG A 142 1.16 10.12 2.92
CA ARG A 142 1.59 11.52 2.83
C ARG A 142 2.03 11.90 1.41
N LEU A 143 2.79 11.05 0.73
CA LEU A 143 3.21 11.27 -0.67
C LEU A 143 2.05 11.25 -1.66
N ALA A 144 1.10 10.34 -1.49
CA ALA A 144 -0.03 10.21 -2.40
C ALA A 144 -0.97 11.43 -2.34
N ASN A 145 -1.12 11.99 -1.13
CA ASN A 145 -1.95 13.16 -0.87
C ASN A 145 -1.24 14.50 -1.11
N ASP A 146 0.05 14.48 -1.46
CA ASP A 146 0.81 15.70 -1.75
C ASP A 146 0.41 16.23 -3.14
N LEU A 147 -0.20 17.41 -3.16
CA LEU A 147 -0.56 18.14 -4.37
C LEU A 147 0.33 19.37 -4.51
N LYS A 148 0.59 19.77 -5.76
CA LYS A 148 1.19 21.09 -6.03
C LYS A 148 0.25 22.20 -5.52
N SER A 149 0.79 23.13 -4.73
CA SER A 149 -0.02 24.18 -4.10
C SER A 149 -0.60 25.14 -5.13
N THR A 150 -1.92 25.37 -5.07
CA THR A 150 -2.63 26.30 -5.95
C THR A 150 -2.60 27.76 -5.47
N LYS A 151 -2.27 28.01 -4.19
CA LYS A 151 -2.34 29.36 -3.56
C LYS A 151 -1.02 30.15 -3.57
N LYS A 152 0.12 29.55 -3.93
CA LYS A 152 1.42 30.24 -4.07
C LYS A 152 2.09 29.85 -5.38
N GLY A 153 1.71 30.49 -6.48
CA GLY A 153 2.51 30.58 -7.72
C GLY A 153 3.17 29.29 -8.23
N GLY A 154 2.48 28.15 -8.23
CA GLY A 154 3.00 26.91 -8.83
C GLY A 154 4.18 26.26 -8.10
N GLY A 155 4.28 26.38 -6.78
CA GLY A 155 5.29 25.68 -6.00
C GLY A 155 5.22 24.15 -6.11
N GLU A 156 6.39 23.49 -6.12
CA GLU A 156 6.50 22.03 -6.08
C GLU A 156 5.80 21.43 -4.85
N GLY A 157 5.38 20.17 -4.94
CA GLY A 157 4.82 19.43 -3.80
C GLY A 157 5.77 19.40 -2.61
N LYS A 158 5.24 19.24 -1.39
CA LYS A 158 6.04 19.26 -0.16
C LYS A 158 7.10 18.13 -0.12
N TYR A 159 6.82 17.00 -0.75
CA TYR A 159 7.65 15.80 -0.74
C TYR A 159 7.99 15.35 -2.17
N ASN A 160 9.29 15.18 -2.44
CA ASN A 160 9.78 14.67 -3.72
C ASN A 160 10.14 13.19 -3.61
N VAL A 161 10.68 12.75 -2.47
CA VAL A 161 11.05 11.36 -2.21
C VAL A 161 10.52 10.84 -0.87
N LEU A 162 10.53 9.52 -0.70
CA LEU A 162 10.10 8.85 0.54
C LEU A 162 10.84 9.37 1.78
N VAL A 163 12.14 9.61 1.65
CA VAL A 163 12.98 10.16 2.73
C VAL A 163 12.53 11.57 3.15
N ASP A 164 11.98 12.37 2.24
CA ASP A 164 11.51 13.73 2.57
C ASP A 164 10.35 13.68 3.55
N VAL A 165 9.52 12.63 3.52
CA VAL A 165 8.39 12.51 4.44
C VAL A 165 8.90 12.41 5.87
N TYR A 166 9.95 11.63 6.10
CA TYR A 166 10.52 11.47 7.44
C TYR A 166 11.32 12.69 7.91
N LYS A 167 11.84 13.51 6.98
CA LYS A 167 12.62 14.71 7.33
C LYS A 167 11.78 15.98 7.53
N LYS A 168 10.64 16.11 6.83
CA LYS A 168 9.82 17.34 6.78
C LYS A 168 8.46 17.20 7.48
N THR A 169 8.23 16.08 8.16
CA THR A 169 7.12 15.87 9.10
C THR A 169 7.61 16.23 10.48
#